data_AF-A0AA87NPM2-F1
#
_entry.id   AF-A0AA87NPM2-F1
#
_cell.length_a   1.000
_cell.length_b   1.000
_cell.length_c   1.000
_cell.angle_alpha   90.00
_cell.angle_beta   90.00
_cell.angle_gamma   90.00
#
_symmetry.space_group_name_H-M   'P 1'
#
loop_
_entity.id
_entity.type
_entity.pdbx_description
1 polymer ?
#
loop_
_entity_poly.entity_id
_entity_poly.type
_entity_poly.pdbx_seq_one_letter_code
_entity_poly.pdbx_strand_id
1 'polypeptide(L)'
;MQDAIAGVPLNTPSTIKLTGNIADLQTVEIPEGKKITLKADSAVTLTCPNKNTGGYKHFHVQKNASLTLEGNITLQGAHYGNNAQYALYIEEGGTAEIKNNVRITGFKNNYHGTVCTAGTLIMSGGKIDGNKTRYGGVYVYGGGTFTMKGGTITDNDAVNHGGAVSVSGTFNREGGSITGNSCSSEIIYTESSGTVNNPHGYTAS
;
A
#
# COMPACT_ATOMS: atom_id res chain seq x y z
N MET A 1 7.28 -17.71 -4.43
CA MET A 1 7.47 -16.58 -3.49
C MET A 1 7.12 -16.98 -2.07
N GLN A 2 5.93 -17.53 -1.82
CA GLN A 2 5.49 -17.91 -0.46
C GLN A 2 6.44 -18.90 0.24
N ASP A 3 6.91 -19.94 -0.45
CA ASP A 3 7.84 -20.91 0.15
C ASP A 3 9.17 -20.27 0.58
N ALA A 4 9.66 -19.30 -0.20
CA ALA A 4 10.88 -18.56 0.16
C ALA A 4 10.67 -17.72 1.43
N ILE A 5 9.49 -17.13 1.61
CA ILE A 5 9.13 -16.40 2.84
C ILE A 5 9.01 -17.36 4.02
N ALA A 6 8.38 -18.53 3.82
CA ALA A 6 8.22 -19.54 4.86
C ALA A 6 9.57 -20.02 5.41
N GLY A 7 10.56 -20.19 4.51
CA GLY A 7 11.92 -20.61 4.86
C GLY A 7 12.78 -19.57 5.58
N VAL A 8 12.39 -18.29 5.62
CA VAL A 8 13.14 -17.25 6.34
C VAL A 8 13.00 -17.46 7.85
N PRO A 9 14.07 -17.54 8.65
CA PRO A 9 13.95 -17.64 10.11
C PRO A 9 13.22 -16.43 10.74
N LEU A 10 12.52 -16.66 11.85
CA LEU A 10 11.86 -15.58 12.58
C LEU A 10 12.86 -14.50 13.01
N ASN A 11 12.39 -13.25 13.05
CA ASN A 11 13.10 -12.05 13.45
C ASN A 11 14.40 -11.75 12.68
N THR A 12 14.64 -12.46 11.56
CA THR A 12 15.87 -12.34 10.75
C THR A 12 15.58 -11.56 9.47
N PRO A 13 16.10 -10.34 9.31
CA PRO A 13 15.95 -9.58 8.08
C PRO A 13 16.53 -10.36 6.89
N SER A 14 15.71 -10.63 5.88
CA SER A 14 16.10 -11.43 4.72
C SER A 14 15.61 -10.79 3.43
N THR A 15 16.47 -10.76 2.41
CA THR A 15 16.12 -10.25 1.07
C THR A 15 15.82 -11.40 0.12
N ILE A 16 14.67 -11.34 -0.53
CA ILE A 16 14.26 -12.23 -1.61
C ILE A 16 14.29 -11.43 -2.91
N LYS A 17 15.13 -11.85 -3.84
CA LYS A 17 15.23 -11.21 -5.16
C LYS A 17 14.12 -11.70 -6.08
N LEU A 18 13.45 -10.77 -6.73
CA LEU A 18 12.48 -11.02 -7.79
C LEU A 18 13.20 -10.89 -9.13
N THR A 19 13.09 -11.92 -9.97
CA THR A 19 13.81 -12.02 -11.25
C THR A 19 12.88 -12.13 -12.46
N GLY A 20 11.57 -12.20 -12.24
CA GLY A 20 10.59 -12.34 -13.31
C GLY A 20 9.19 -11.93 -12.90
N ASN A 21 8.37 -11.64 -13.91
CA ASN A 21 6.97 -11.27 -13.73
C ASN A 21 6.14 -12.44 -13.20
N ILE A 22 5.09 -12.12 -12.45
CA ILE A 22 4.09 -13.10 -11.98
C ILE A 22 2.72 -12.66 -12.49
N ALA A 23 2.10 -13.46 -13.35
CA ALA A 23 0.82 -13.13 -13.99
C ALA A 23 -0.41 -13.41 -13.11
N ASP A 24 -0.33 -14.42 -12.23
CA ASP A 24 -1.40 -14.77 -11.28
C ASP A 24 -0.84 -14.80 -9.86
N LEU A 25 -0.60 -13.60 -9.31
CA LEU A 25 -0.10 -13.47 -7.95
C LEU A 25 -1.14 -14.02 -6.97
N GLN A 26 -0.76 -15.05 -6.22
CA GLN A 26 -1.48 -15.47 -5.01
C GLN A 26 -1.09 -14.57 -3.84
N THR A 27 -1.90 -14.54 -2.77
CA THR A 27 -1.55 -13.82 -1.54
C THR A 27 -0.11 -14.10 -1.13
N VAL A 28 0.62 -13.01 -0.95
CA VAL A 28 1.96 -13.01 -0.35
C VAL A 28 1.76 -12.69 1.11
N GLU A 29 1.71 -13.74 1.91
CA GLU A 29 1.58 -13.65 3.36
C GLU A 29 2.95 -13.38 3.97
N ILE A 30 3.04 -12.40 4.86
CA ILE A 30 4.21 -12.13 5.70
C ILE A 30 3.82 -12.46 7.16
N PRO A 31 4.07 -13.70 7.60
CA PRO A 31 3.68 -14.16 8.93
C PRO A 31 4.31 -13.37 10.07
N GLU A 32 3.69 -13.43 11.24
CA GLU A 32 4.21 -12.86 12.48
C GLU A 32 5.71 -13.16 12.69
N GLY A 33 6.47 -12.11 13.02
CA GLY A 33 7.90 -12.18 13.28
C GLY A 33 8.78 -12.31 12.03
N LYS A 34 8.24 -12.50 10.81
CA LYS A 34 9.04 -12.50 9.59
C LYS A 34 9.44 -11.07 9.20
N LYS A 35 10.68 -10.90 8.73
CA LYS A 35 11.23 -9.62 8.27
C LYS A 35 11.76 -9.78 6.85
N ILE A 36 10.94 -9.40 5.87
CA ILE A 36 11.15 -9.69 4.46
C ILE A 36 11.41 -8.41 3.68
N THR A 37 12.46 -8.41 2.86
CA THR A 37 12.64 -7.44 1.77
C THR A 37 12.41 -8.16 0.45
N LEU A 38 11.43 -7.74 -0.33
CA LEU A 38 11.31 -8.14 -1.74
C LEU A 38 11.99 -7.09 -2.60
N LYS A 39 12.98 -7.52 -3.39
CA LYS A 39 13.80 -6.61 -4.19
C LYS A 39 13.82 -6.99 -5.66
N ALA A 40 13.62 -6.04 -6.56
CA ALA A 40 13.84 -6.23 -7.99
C ALA A 40 14.85 -5.21 -8.53
N ASP A 41 15.96 -5.71 -9.09
CA ASP A 41 16.98 -4.87 -9.73
C ASP A 41 16.53 -4.48 -11.16
N SER A 42 15.86 -5.38 -11.87
CA SER A 42 15.20 -5.14 -13.16
C SER A 42 13.69 -4.99 -12.99
N ALA A 43 13.00 -4.47 -14.01
CA ALA A 43 11.55 -4.32 -13.98
C ALA A 43 10.84 -5.67 -13.77
N VAL A 44 10.03 -5.76 -12.71
CA VAL A 44 9.19 -6.91 -12.37
C VAL A 44 7.77 -6.43 -12.14
N THR A 45 6.82 -7.03 -12.85
CA THR A 45 5.38 -6.84 -12.63
C THR A 45 4.81 -8.04 -11.90
N LEU A 46 4.22 -7.78 -10.74
CA LEU A 46 3.42 -8.71 -9.97
C LEU A 46 1.96 -8.36 -10.24
N THR A 47 1.30 -9.18 -11.06
CA THR A 47 -0.08 -8.99 -11.49
C THR A 47 -1.00 -9.55 -10.42
N CYS A 48 -1.90 -8.71 -9.93
CA CYS A 48 -2.86 -8.96 -8.87
C CYS A 48 -4.25 -9.15 -9.49
N PRO A 49 -4.59 -10.33 -10.03
CA PRO A 49 -5.83 -10.53 -10.75
C PRO A 49 -7.02 -10.59 -9.80
N ASN A 50 -8.23 -10.39 -10.34
CA ASN A 50 -9.45 -10.53 -9.59
C ASN A 50 -9.67 -11.99 -9.17
N LYS A 51 -9.65 -12.23 -7.85
CA LYS A 51 -9.87 -13.54 -7.23
C LYS A 51 -11.34 -13.93 -7.04
N ASN A 52 -12.28 -13.11 -7.51
CA ASN A 52 -13.73 -13.30 -7.35
C ASN A 52 -14.17 -13.50 -5.89
N THR A 53 -13.46 -12.87 -4.96
CA THR A 53 -13.75 -12.93 -3.51
C THR A 53 -13.52 -11.57 -2.87
N GLY A 54 -14.29 -11.27 -1.83
CA GLY A 54 -14.18 -10.05 -1.04
C GLY A 54 -13.14 -10.18 0.08
N GLY A 55 -12.48 -9.07 0.37
CA GLY A 55 -11.47 -8.97 1.43
C GLY A 55 -10.11 -9.55 1.05
N TYR A 56 -9.84 -9.81 -0.23
CA TYR A 56 -8.57 -10.41 -0.65
C TYR A 56 -7.40 -9.44 -0.44
N LYS A 57 -6.31 -9.94 0.14
CA LYS A 57 -5.08 -9.17 0.39
C LYS A 57 -4.01 -9.76 -0.51
N HIS A 58 -3.56 -9.02 -1.52
CA HIS A 58 -2.47 -9.50 -2.39
C HIS A 58 -1.14 -9.55 -1.64
N PHE A 59 -0.88 -8.54 -0.80
CA PHE A 59 0.15 -8.58 0.23
C PHE A 59 -0.51 -8.40 1.59
N HIS A 60 -0.24 -9.31 2.51
CA HIS A 60 -0.77 -9.27 3.87
C HIS A 60 0.40 -9.34 4.85
N VAL A 61 0.57 -8.25 5.61
CA VAL A 61 1.58 -8.13 6.66
C VAL A 61 0.90 -8.32 8.01
N GLN A 62 1.24 -9.39 8.71
CA GLN A 62 0.69 -9.70 10.02
C GLN A 62 1.31 -8.85 11.13
N LYS A 63 0.70 -8.91 12.31
CA LYS A 63 1.25 -8.35 13.55
C LYS A 63 2.72 -8.76 13.76
N ASN A 64 3.55 -7.82 14.20
CA ASN A 64 4.99 -7.99 14.44
C ASN A 64 5.81 -8.44 13.21
N ALA A 65 5.23 -8.46 12.02
CA ALA A 65 5.92 -8.76 10.77
C ALA A 65 6.41 -7.47 10.09
N SER A 66 7.39 -7.60 9.19
CA SER A 66 7.89 -6.48 8.41
C SER A 66 8.06 -6.83 6.94
N LEU A 67 7.57 -5.98 6.05
CA LEU A 67 7.74 -6.08 4.61
C LEU A 67 8.36 -4.82 4.02
N THR A 68 9.48 -4.93 3.33
CA THR A 68 10.01 -3.87 2.49
C THR A 68 9.87 -4.25 1.02
N LEU A 69 9.21 -3.41 0.24
CA LEU A 69 9.24 -3.49 -1.23
C LEU A 69 10.29 -2.50 -1.74
N GLU A 70 11.25 -3.00 -2.52
CA GLU A 70 12.37 -2.19 -3.01
C GLU A 70 12.72 -2.45 -4.48
N GLY A 71 13.04 -1.37 -5.20
CA GLY A 71 13.53 -1.43 -6.57
C GLY A 71 12.40 -1.33 -7.60
N ASN A 72 12.58 -1.97 -8.75
CA ASN A 72 11.72 -1.81 -9.93
C ASN A 72 10.53 -2.78 -9.92
N ILE A 73 9.72 -2.72 -8.87
CA ILE A 73 8.54 -3.59 -8.69
C ILE A 73 7.28 -2.82 -9.06
N THR A 74 6.43 -3.39 -9.92
CA THR A 74 5.06 -2.91 -10.13
C THR A 74 4.07 -3.92 -9.57
N LEU A 75 3.24 -3.51 -8.62
CA LEU A 75 2.02 -4.20 -8.25
C LEU A 75 0.91 -3.71 -9.19
N GLN A 76 0.48 -4.58 -10.10
CA GLN A 76 -0.50 -4.27 -11.13
C GLN A 76 -1.84 -4.90 -10.78
N GLY A 77 -2.79 -4.08 -10.33
CA GLY A 77 -4.15 -4.49 -10.07
C GLY A 77 -5.00 -4.67 -11.33
N ALA A 78 -6.26 -5.02 -11.12
CA ALA A 78 -7.29 -5.20 -12.13
C ALA A 78 -8.62 -4.55 -11.72
N HIS A 79 -9.66 -4.74 -12.54
CA HIS A 79 -11.02 -4.43 -12.11
C HIS A 79 -11.63 -5.57 -11.30
N TYR A 80 -11.96 -5.28 -10.04
CA TYR A 80 -12.47 -6.26 -9.08
C TYR A 80 -13.99 -6.25 -8.95
N GLY A 81 -14.68 -5.32 -9.62
CA GLY A 81 -16.12 -5.10 -9.45
C GLY A 81 -16.48 -4.79 -7.99
N ASN A 82 -17.45 -5.53 -7.45
CA ASN A 82 -17.90 -5.41 -6.06
C ASN A 82 -17.13 -6.34 -5.11
N ASN A 83 -15.88 -6.69 -5.43
CA ASN A 83 -15.03 -7.45 -4.52
C ASN A 83 -13.94 -6.54 -3.94
N ALA A 84 -13.87 -6.44 -2.61
CA ALA A 84 -12.78 -5.74 -1.94
C ALA A 84 -11.47 -6.51 -2.16
N GLN A 85 -10.49 -5.92 -2.86
CA GLN A 85 -9.16 -6.50 -3.02
C GLN A 85 -8.09 -5.41 -2.86
N TYR A 86 -7.13 -5.66 -1.97
CA TYR A 86 -6.13 -4.69 -1.55
C TYR A 86 -4.77 -5.06 -2.13
N ALA A 87 -4.02 -4.05 -2.60
CA ALA A 87 -2.63 -4.27 -3.00
C ALA A 87 -1.79 -4.70 -1.80
N LEU A 88 -1.93 -3.97 -0.70
CA LEU A 88 -1.17 -4.17 0.53
C LEU A 88 -2.07 -3.89 1.74
N TYR A 89 -2.16 -4.85 2.66
CA TYR A 89 -2.87 -4.74 3.91
C TYR A 89 -1.92 -5.02 5.08
N ILE A 90 -1.84 -4.08 6.03
CA ILE A 90 -0.95 -4.15 7.18
C ILE A 90 -1.78 -4.20 8.45
N GLU A 91 -1.68 -5.30 9.19
CA GLU A 91 -2.34 -5.47 10.48
C GLU A 91 -1.72 -4.59 11.57
N GLU A 92 -2.46 -4.40 12.66
CA GLU A 92 -1.96 -3.75 13.87
C GLU A 92 -0.64 -4.39 14.33
N GLY A 93 0.37 -3.55 14.59
CA GLY A 93 1.72 -3.99 14.94
C GLY A 93 2.56 -4.53 13.77
N GLY A 94 1.99 -4.71 12.58
CA GLY A 94 2.74 -4.96 11.34
C GLY A 94 3.40 -3.69 10.81
N THR A 95 4.46 -3.85 10.03
CA THR A 95 5.15 -2.71 9.37
C THR A 95 5.39 -3.01 7.90
N ALA A 96 5.11 -2.05 7.01
CA ALA A 96 5.56 -2.14 5.63
C ALA A 96 6.24 -0.86 5.15
N GLU A 97 7.21 -1.00 4.25
CA GLU A 97 7.88 0.12 3.59
C GLU A 97 7.82 -0.01 2.06
N ILE A 98 7.39 1.06 1.39
CA ILE A 98 7.42 1.24 -0.06
C ILE A 98 8.60 2.17 -0.39
N LYS A 99 9.60 1.64 -1.12
CA LYS A 99 10.85 2.36 -1.44
C LYS A 99 11.02 2.61 -2.94
N ASN A 100 11.90 3.56 -3.25
CA ASN A 100 12.51 3.72 -4.58
C ASN A 100 11.49 3.82 -5.73
N ASN A 101 11.52 2.86 -6.67
CA ASN A 101 10.71 2.85 -7.88
C ASN A 101 9.50 1.90 -7.78
N VAL A 102 9.14 1.45 -6.58
CA VAL A 102 7.99 0.58 -6.40
C VAL A 102 6.73 1.33 -6.83
N ARG A 103 5.93 0.72 -7.71
CA ARG A 103 4.69 1.28 -8.23
C ARG A 103 3.51 0.40 -7.84
N ILE A 104 2.43 0.99 -7.32
CA ILE A 104 1.18 0.31 -7.02
C ILE A 104 0.06 0.96 -7.84
N THR A 105 -0.51 0.21 -8.78
CA THR A 105 -1.40 0.79 -9.78
C THR A 105 -2.52 -0.13 -10.26
N GLY A 106 -3.61 0.44 -10.76
CA GLY A 106 -4.67 -0.26 -11.47
C GLY A 106 -5.64 -1.04 -10.58
N PHE A 107 -5.65 -0.82 -9.26
CA PHE A 107 -6.60 -1.46 -8.36
C PHE A 107 -7.94 -0.73 -8.43
N LYS A 108 -8.97 -1.40 -8.99
CA LYS A 108 -10.30 -0.80 -9.22
C LYS A 108 -11.41 -1.57 -8.52
N ASN A 109 -11.85 -1.09 -7.36
CA ASN A 109 -12.95 -1.66 -6.55
C ASN A 109 -13.75 -0.53 -5.86
N ASN A 110 -14.81 -0.85 -5.13
CA ASN A 110 -15.66 0.16 -4.44
C ASN A 110 -15.52 0.14 -2.90
N TYR A 111 -14.41 -0.41 -2.40
CA TYR A 111 -14.14 -0.59 -0.96
C TYR A 111 -12.98 0.30 -0.51
N HIS A 112 -12.30 -0.03 0.59
CA HIS A 112 -11.25 0.81 1.18
C HIS A 112 -10.10 1.15 0.21
N GLY A 113 -9.10 1.90 0.68
CA GLY A 113 -7.95 2.31 -0.12
C GLY A 113 -7.19 1.13 -0.76
N THR A 114 -6.44 1.45 -1.83
CA THR A 114 -5.58 0.47 -2.52
C THR A 114 -4.56 -0.15 -1.57
N VAL A 115 -3.96 0.71 -0.73
CA VAL A 115 -3.12 0.32 0.39
C VAL A 115 -3.87 0.63 1.69
N CYS A 116 -3.87 -0.32 2.61
CA CYS A 116 -4.62 -0.26 3.86
C CYS A 116 -3.68 -0.54 5.04
N THR A 117 -3.70 0.30 6.07
CA THR A 117 -2.87 0.09 7.26
C THR A 117 -3.62 0.30 8.56
N ALA A 118 -3.63 -0.73 9.41
CA ALA A 118 -3.89 -0.64 10.86
C ALA A 118 -2.59 -0.72 11.68
N GLY A 119 -1.47 -1.09 11.06
CA GLY A 119 -0.12 -0.98 11.61
C GLY A 119 0.61 0.25 11.06
N THR A 120 1.89 0.08 10.74
CA THR A 120 2.76 1.15 10.24
C THR A 120 3.05 1.00 8.75
N LEU A 121 2.67 1.99 7.95
CA LEU A 121 3.11 2.16 6.57
C LEU A 121 4.15 3.26 6.48
N ILE A 122 5.27 2.98 5.82
CA ILE A 122 6.30 3.98 5.49
C ILE A 122 6.39 4.07 3.97
N MET A 123 6.29 5.27 3.43
CA MET A 123 6.56 5.54 2.01
C MET A 123 7.78 6.46 1.93
N SER A 124 8.95 5.86 1.75
CA SER A 124 10.22 6.59 1.56
C SER A 124 10.49 6.90 0.09
N GLY A 125 9.79 6.21 -0.82
CA GLY A 125 9.75 6.49 -2.24
C GLY A 125 8.52 5.87 -2.89
N GLY A 126 8.62 5.53 -4.17
CA GLY A 126 7.58 4.82 -4.91
C GLY A 126 6.45 5.70 -5.41
N LYS A 127 5.51 5.06 -6.11
CA LYS A 127 4.35 5.70 -6.71
C LYS A 127 3.08 4.89 -6.44
N ILE A 128 2.03 5.53 -5.95
CA ILE A 128 0.68 4.95 -5.84
C ILE A 128 -0.21 5.71 -6.82
N ASP A 129 -0.60 5.09 -7.93
CA ASP A 129 -1.29 5.79 -9.02
C ASP A 129 -2.31 4.99 -9.81
N GLY A 130 -3.25 5.68 -10.46
CA GLY A 130 -4.20 5.05 -11.38
C GLY A 130 -5.14 4.05 -10.71
N ASN A 131 -5.39 4.20 -9.41
CA ASN A 131 -6.29 3.35 -8.65
C ASN A 131 -7.66 4.00 -8.52
N LYS A 132 -8.71 3.17 -8.44
CA LYS A 132 -10.09 3.64 -8.25
C LYS A 132 -10.73 2.87 -7.10
N THR A 133 -10.88 3.50 -5.95
CA THR A 133 -11.43 2.88 -4.73
C THR A 133 -12.43 3.81 -4.03
N ARG A 134 -13.01 3.42 -2.89
CA ARG A 134 -13.85 4.33 -2.09
C ARG A 134 -13.04 5.45 -1.43
N TYR A 135 -11.81 5.15 -1.03
CA TYR A 135 -10.92 6.02 -0.25
C TYR A 135 -9.56 6.27 -0.93
N GLY A 136 -9.55 6.27 -2.27
CA GLY A 136 -8.40 6.63 -3.09
C GLY A 136 -7.20 5.67 -2.98
N GLY A 137 -6.01 6.26 -2.80
CA GLY A 137 -4.74 5.55 -2.75
C GLY A 137 -4.53 4.79 -1.44
N VAL A 138 -4.55 5.50 -0.31
CA VAL A 138 -4.19 4.96 1.01
C VAL A 138 -5.32 5.17 2.02
N TYR A 139 -5.69 4.12 2.74
CA TYR A 139 -6.58 4.21 3.90
C TYR A 139 -5.83 3.86 5.19
N VAL A 140 -5.84 4.80 6.14
CA VAL A 140 -5.20 4.66 7.45
C VAL A 140 -6.30 4.41 8.49
N TYR A 141 -6.45 3.16 8.93
CA TYR A 141 -7.40 2.79 9.97
C TYR A 141 -7.03 3.43 11.31
N GLY A 142 -8.01 3.51 12.22
CA GLY A 142 -7.76 3.92 13.61
C GLY A 142 -6.68 3.07 14.26
N GLY A 143 -5.73 3.70 14.97
CA GLY A 143 -4.53 3.07 15.51
C GLY A 143 -3.39 2.86 14.50
N GLY A 144 -3.68 2.92 13.20
CA GLY A 144 -2.69 2.85 12.14
C GLY A 144 -1.90 4.14 11.98
N THR A 145 -0.68 4.02 11.46
CA THR A 145 0.19 5.15 11.13
C THR A 145 0.67 5.03 9.68
N PHE A 146 0.55 6.12 8.93
CA PHE A 146 1.21 6.29 7.64
C PHE A 146 2.23 7.41 7.74
N THR A 147 3.49 7.14 7.42
CA THR A 147 4.54 8.16 7.30
C THR A 147 5.01 8.25 5.85
N MET A 148 4.75 9.38 5.21
CA MET A 148 5.22 9.69 3.86
C MET A 148 6.43 10.60 3.93
N LYS A 149 7.62 10.03 3.69
CA LYS A 149 8.91 10.74 3.66
C LYS A 149 9.29 11.18 2.24
N GLY A 150 8.77 10.48 1.24
CA GLY A 150 9.02 10.71 -0.18
C GLY A 150 7.97 10.05 -1.05
N GLY A 151 8.28 9.89 -2.34
CA GLY A 151 7.40 9.25 -3.31
C GLY A 151 6.25 10.13 -3.79
N THR A 152 5.30 9.53 -4.51
CA THR A 152 4.19 10.24 -5.15
C THR A 152 2.88 9.46 -5.05
N ILE A 153 1.80 10.14 -4.66
CA ILE A 153 0.42 9.63 -4.73
C ILE A 153 -0.33 10.51 -5.75
N THR A 154 -0.68 9.95 -6.91
CA THR A 154 -1.24 10.74 -8.02
C THR A 154 -2.22 9.94 -8.85
N ASP A 155 -3.14 10.60 -9.55
CA ASP A 155 -4.06 9.96 -10.49
C ASP A 155 -4.91 8.84 -9.84
N ASN A 156 -5.15 8.93 -8.53
CA ASN A 156 -6.10 8.06 -7.84
C ASN A 156 -7.49 8.71 -7.84
N ASP A 157 -8.51 7.90 -8.03
CA ASP A 157 -9.91 8.32 -8.12
C ASP A 157 -10.73 7.69 -6.99
N ALA A 158 -11.10 8.48 -5.98
CA ALA A 158 -11.94 8.01 -4.89
C ALA A 158 -13.43 8.26 -5.19
N VAL A 159 -14.26 7.22 -5.04
CA VAL A 159 -15.71 7.32 -5.20
C VAL A 159 -16.35 8.23 -4.15
N ASN A 160 -15.75 8.36 -2.97
CA ASN A 160 -16.29 9.16 -1.88
C ASN A 160 -15.35 10.34 -1.53
N HIS A 161 -14.38 10.10 -0.65
CA HIS A 161 -13.46 11.10 -0.12
C HIS A 161 -12.06 10.50 0.03
N GLY A 162 -11.07 11.35 0.35
CA GLY A 162 -9.69 10.91 0.48
C GLY A 162 -9.13 10.49 -0.86
N GLY A 163 -9.29 11.34 -1.89
CA GLY A 163 -8.83 11.10 -3.26
C GLY A 163 -7.43 10.48 -3.31
N ALA A 164 -6.53 10.97 -2.47
CA ALA A 164 -5.22 10.40 -2.22
C ALA A 164 -5.19 9.54 -0.95
N VAL A 165 -5.58 10.12 0.19
CA VAL A 165 -5.44 9.51 1.52
C VAL A 165 -6.70 9.78 2.35
N SER A 166 -7.29 8.73 2.93
CA SER A 166 -8.30 8.86 4.00
C SER A 166 -7.72 8.42 5.34
N VAL A 167 -7.92 9.20 6.39
CA VAL A 167 -7.19 9.11 7.66
C VAL A 167 -8.15 8.99 8.85
N SER A 168 -8.30 7.80 9.41
CA SER A 168 -8.91 7.57 10.73
C SER A 168 -7.86 7.41 11.84
N GLY A 169 -6.63 7.03 11.46
CA GLY A 169 -5.45 6.95 12.34
C GLY A 169 -4.56 8.19 12.26
N THR A 170 -3.24 7.99 12.11
CA THR A 170 -2.27 9.09 11.99
C THR A 170 -1.60 9.10 10.62
N PHE A 171 -1.57 10.25 9.97
CA PHE A 171 -0.79 10.50 8.76
C PHE A 171 0.29 11.55 9.02
N ASN A 172 1.56 11.15 8.95
CA ASN A 172 2.73 12.02 9.06
C ASN A 172 3.26 12.33 7.66
N ARG A 173 3.05 13.56 7.19
CA ARG A 173 3.55 14.04 5.91
C ARG A 173 4.87 14.78 6.09
N GLU A 174 5.96 14.03 5.99
CA GLU A 174 7.35 14.51 6.13
C GLU A 174 7.95 14.91 4.77
N GLY A 175 7.40 14.40 3.66
CA GLY A 175 7.78 14.75 2.30
C GLY A 175 6.85 14.17 1.24
N GLY A 176 7.36 14.09 0.00
CA GLY A 176 6.65 13.51 -1.14
C GLY A 176 5.56 14.40 -1.76
N SER A 177 5.03 13.95 -2.90
CA SER A 177 4.05 14.70 -3.70
C SER A 177 2.67 14.04 -3.68
N ILE A 178 1.62 14.85 -3.56
CA ILE A 178 0.21 14.43 -3.66
C ILE A 178 -0.48 15.37 -4.63
N THR A 179 -0.77 14.90 -5.84
CA THR A 179 -1.25 15.74 -6.96
C THR A 179 -2.17 14.95 -7.87
N GLY A 180 -3.13 15.57 -8.56
CA GLY A 180 -3.89 14.93 -9.63
C GLY A 180 -4.80 13.80 -9.15
N ASN A 181 -5.11 13.76 -7.84
CA ASN A 181 -6.07 12.80 -7.32
C ASN A 181 -7.47 13.41 -7.41
N SER A 182 -8.51 12.59 -7.57
CA SER A 182 -9.90 13.03 -7.72
C SER A 182 -10.80 12.38 -6.68
N CYS A 183 -11.78 13.13 -6.18
CA CYS A 183 -12.86 12.61 -5.35
C CYS A 183 -14.02 13.62 -5.30
N SER A 184 -15.11 13.29 -4.59
CA SER A 184 -16.26 14.19 -4.42
C SER A 184 -16.09 15.21 -3.28
N SER A 185 -14.99 15.12 -2.52
CA SER A 185 -14.72 15.91 -1.31
C SER A 185 -13.23 16.28 -1.27
N GLU A 186 -12.51 15.96 -0.19
CA GLU A 186 -11.11 16.34 0.04
C GLU A 186 -10.10 15.28 -0.46
N ILE A 187 -8.98 15.74 -1.02
CA ILE A 187 -7.87 14.89 -1.49
C ILE A 187 -7.20 14.13 -0.33
N ILE A 188 -6.99 14.83 0.78
CA ILE A 188 -6.59 14.23 2.06
C ILE A 188 -7.79 14.45 2.98
N TYR A 189 -8.50 13.37 3.30
CA TYR A 189 -9.68 13.44 4.16
C TYR A 189 -9.35 12.89 5.54
N THR A 190 -9.72 13.63 6.58
CA THR A 190 -9.51 13.22 7.98
C THR A 190 -10.85 12.84 8.58
N GLU A 191 -11.01 11.58 8.99
CA GLU A 191 -12.18 11.11 9.74
C GLU A 191 -12.13 11.65 11.19
N SER A 192 -13.22 11.51 11.95
CA SER A 192 -13.41 12.18 13.25
C SER A 192 -12.33 11.92 14.31
N SER A 193 -11.59 10.81 14.23
CA SER A 193 -10.46 10.49 15.11
C SER A 193 -9.07 10.64 14.45
N GLY A 194 -9.03 11.02 13.17
CA GLY A 194 -7.82 11.08 12.39
C GLY A 194 -6.93 12.27 12.77
N THR A 195 -5.63 12.12 12.56
CA THR A 195 -4.65 13.20 12.73
C THR A 195 -3.74 13.28 11.51
N VAL A 196 -3.59 14.49 10.95
CA VAL A 196 -2.64 14.77 9.87
C VAL A 196 -1.58 15.72 10.39
N ASN A 197 -0.33 15.25 10.44
CA ASN A 197 0.83 16.04 10.80
C ASN A 197 1.54 16.49 9.53
N ASN A 198 1.55 17.80 9.27
CA ASN A 198 2.17 18.41 8.09
C ASN A 198 3.09 19.58 8.50
N PRO A 199 4.21 19.29 9.19
CA PRO A 199 5.05 20.32 9.81
C PRO A 199 5.72 21.26 8.80
N HIS A 200 5.79 20.86 7.53
CA HIS A 200 6.41 21.64 6.46
C HIS A 200 5.38 22.33 5.53
N GLY A 201 4.08 22.24 5.83
CA GLY A 201 3.04 22.96 5.09
C GLY A 201 2.85 22.51 3.65
N TYR A 202 3.12 21.24 3.33
CA TYR A 202 2.93 20.72 1.98
C TYR A 202 1.47 20.77 1.55
N THR A 203 1.20 21.17 0.30
CA THR A 203 -0.14 21.21 -0.29
C THR A 203 -0.47 19.89 -1.00
N ALA A 204 -1.76 19.61 -1.19
CA ALA A 204 -2.23 18.48 -1.99
C ALA A 204 -3.21 19.00 -3.04
N SER A 205 -3.13 18.47 -4.26
CA SER A 205 -3.99 18.84 -5.38
C SER A 205 -4.29 17.66 -6.30
#